data_AF-A0A482VWE7-F1
#
_entry.id   AF-A0A482VWE7-F1
#
_cell.length_a   1.000
_cell.length_b   1.000
_cell.length_c   1.000
_cell.angle_alpha   90.00
_cell.angle_beta   90.00
_cell.angle_gamma   90.00
#
_symmetry.space_group_name_H-M   'P 1'
#
loop_
_entity.id
_entity.type
_entity.pdbx_description
1 polymer ?
#
loop_
_entity_poly.entity_id
_entity_poly.type
_entity_poly.pdbx_seq_one_letter_code
_entity_poly.pdbx_strand_id
1 'polypeptide(L)'
;MISGGQLQQKRCQKHIPKRALYAGALFAFELKLLTSDEELDFTRLKSVQGYKIQIHHPSMLPRVKQQHFRLPLDQGVLAAIMPSMITTSDDIKHYPPERRLCLFPSERSLKYFKVYTQQNYQIECKTNFTVEMCDCVDFYMPQDLLSQGIENQLRLYEGLPPEDNAAYRMSQRCNCMPECTSMTYIIETSQADWDWVRKFQFDRNASNLNKSTYVNLLTILK
;
A
#
# COMPACT_ATOMS: atom_id res chain seq x y z
N MET A 1 25.84 32.30 2.21
CA MET A 1 24.50 32.72 2.64
C MET A 1 23.50 31.83 1.93
N ILE A 2 23.07 30.77 2.59
CA ILE A 2 22.17 29.76 2.03
C ILE A 2 20.76 30.28 2.28
N SER A 3 20.07 30.69 1.22
CA SER A 3 18.69 31.15 1.27
C SER A 3 17.79 29.95 1.57
N GLY A 4 17.15 29.99 2.75
CA GLY A 4 16.18 28.99 3.19
C GLY A 4 14.95 28.98 2.28
N GLY A 5 14.79 27.88 1.55
CA GLY A 5 13.53 27.55 0.88
C GLY A 5 12.50 27.15 1.93
N GLN A 6 11.51 28.00 2.15
CA GLN A 6 10.34 27.66 2.96
C GLN A 6 9.63 26.44 2.35
N LEU A 7 9.59 25.33 3.10
CA LEU A 7 8.67 24.23 2.86
C LEU A 7 7.25 24.78 2.98
N GLN A 8 6.67 25.18 1.85
CA GLN A 8 5.25 25.49 1.77
C GLN A 8 4.47 24.25 2.19
N GLN A 9 3.83 24.34 3.34
CA GLN A 9 2.90 23.37 3.87
C GLN A 9 1.74 23.25 2.86
N LYS A 10 1.86 22.32 1.91
CA LYS A 10 0.82 22.05 0.92
C LYS A 10 -0.42 21.58 1.68
N ARG A 11 -1.43 22.46 1.75
CA ARG A 11 -2.77 22.14 2.23
C ARG A 11 -3.21 20.84 1.54
N CYS A 12 -3.57 19.81 2.31
CA CYS A 12 -4.13 18.58 1.75
C CYS A 12 -5.39 18.97 0.96
N GLN A 13 -5.29 18.96 -0.36
CA GLN A 13 -6.47 19.09 -1.21
C GLN A 13 -7.42 17.96 -0.83
N LYS A 14 -8.70 18.29 -0.66
CA LYS A 14 -9.74 17.32 -0.27
C LYS A 14 -9.95 16.36 -1.44
N HIS A 15 -9.13 15.31 -1.53
CA HIS A 15 -9.25 14.28 -2.55
C HIS A 15 -10.48 13.44 -2.23
N ILE A 16 -11.54 13.63 -3.02
CA ILE A 16 -12.78 12.87 -2.91
C ILE A 16 -12.55 11.50 -3.58
N PRO A 17 -12.84 10.37 -2.89
CA PRO A 17 -12.76 9.05 -3.49
C PRO A 17 -13.62 8.97 -4.75
N LYS A 18 -13.02 8.57 -5.87
CA LYS A 18 -13.76 8.38 -7.13
C LYS A 18 -14.54 7.07 -7.07
N ARG A 19 -15.88 7.16 -7.19
CA ARG A 19 -16.76 5.98 -7.24
C ARG A 19 -16.84 5.44 -8.67
N ALA A 20 -16.97 4.12 -8.79
CA ALA A 20 -17.37 3.51 -10.05
C ALA A 20 -18.83 3.87 -10.34
N LEU A 21 -19.17 4.12 -11.61
CA LEU A 21 -20.55 4.39 -12.03
C LEU A 21 -21.31 3.08 -12.25
N TYR A 22 -20.73 2.17 -13.03
CA TYR A 22 -21.26 0.85 -13.35
C TYR A 22 -20.12 -0.17 -13.44
N ALA A 23 -20.49 -1.44 -13.40
CA ALA A 23 -19.54 -2.53 -13.61
C ALA A 23 -19.20 -2.71 -15.10
N GLY A 24 -18.01 -3.27 -15.37
CA GLY A 24 -17.59 -3.70 -16.71
C GLY A 24 -16.62 -2.76 -17.44
N ALA A 25 -16.18 -3.20 -18.62
CA ALA A 25 -15.05 -2.62 -19.35
C ALA A 25 -15.24 -1.16 -19.77
N LEU A 26 -16.47 -0.74 -20.07
CA LEU A 26 -16.77 0.64 -20.51
C LEU A 26 -16.54 1.69 -19.40
N PHE A 27 -16.64 1.27 -18.13
CA PHE A 27 -16.46 2.14 -16.97
C PHE A 27 -15.24 1.71 -16.15
N ALA A 28 -14.34 0.95 -16.78
CA ALA A 28 -13.11 0.49 -16.18
C ALA A 28 -12.19 1.67 -15.82
N PHE A 29 -11.33 1.44 -14.84
CA PHE A 29 -10.23 2.34 -14.58
C PHE A 29 -9.04 1.90 -15.43
N GLU A 30 -8.62 2.74 -16.37
CA GLU A 30 -7.45 2.49 -17.21
C GLU A 30 -6.27 3.33 -16.75
N LEU A 31 -5.11 2.68 -16.64
CA LEU A 31 -3.83 3.29 -16.32
C LEU A 31 -2.80 2.88 -17.37
N LYS A 32 -2.16 3.87 -17.99
CA LYS A 32 -1.04 3.65 -18.90
C LYS A 32 0.25 4.05 -18.18
N LEU A 33 1.19 3.14 -18.10
CA LEU A 33 2.47 3.34 -17.43
C LEU A 33 3.59 3.26 -18.47
N LEU A 34 4.45 4.27 -18.46
CA LEU A 34 5.57 4.39 -19.38
C LEU A 34 6.86 4.23 -18.59
N THR A 35 7.80 3.47 -19.14
CA THR A 35 9.15 3.28 -18.59
C THR A 35 10.17 3.41 -19.69
N SER A 36 11.24 4.17 -19.44
CA SER A 36 12.41 4.17 -20.33
C SER A 36 13.32 2.99 -19.99
N ASP A 37 13.94 2.38 -21.00
CA ASP A 37 14.95 1.34 -20.80
C ASP A 37 16.12 1.81 -19.92
N GLU A 38 16.46 3.11 -19.97
CA GLU A 38 17.49 3.72 -19.13
C GLU A 38 17.14 3.72 -17.63
N GLU A 39 15.86 3.61 -17.27
CA GLU A 39 15.38 3.56 -15.88
C GLU A 39 15.38 2.13 -15.33
N LEU A 40 15.61 1.12 -16.17
CA LEU A 40 15.60 -0.28 -15.78
C LEU A 40 16.96 -0.74 -15.27
N ASP A 41 17.02 -1.10 -14.00
CA ASP A 41 18.19 -1.74 -13.42
C ASP A 41 18.04 -3.27 -13.50
N PHE A 42 18.70 -3.87 -14.50
CA PHE A 42 18.78 -5.31 -14.69
C PHE A 42 19.79 -6.00 -13.76
N THR A 43 20.62 -5.24 -13.06
CA THR A 43 21.77 -5.74 -12.30
C THR A 43 21.53 -5.81 -10.78
N ARG A 44 20.69 -4.92 -10.22
CA ARG A 44 20.46 -4.85 -8.76
C ARG A 44 19.10 -5.34 -8.27
N LEU A 45 18.10 -5.45 -9.14
CA LEU A 45 16.75 -5.90 -8.76
C LEU A 45 16.51 -7.32 -9.27
N LYS A 46 15.73 -8.10 -8.51
CA LYS A 46 15.31 -9.48 -8.86
C LYS A 46 14.93 -9.53 -10.34
N SER A 47 15.29 -10.61 -11.05
CA SER A 47 15.24 -10.78 -12.52
C SER A 47 13.91 -10.51 -13.25
N VAL A 48 12.84 -10.12 -12.55
CA VAL A 48 11.50 -9.85 -13.11
C VAL A 48 11.25 -8.35 -13.11
N GLN A 49 11.23 -7.75 -14.30
CA GLN A 49 10.93 -6.34 -14.52
C GLN A 49 9.42 -6.06 -14.59
N GLY A 50 9.05 -4.79 -14.48
CA GLY A 50 7.67 -4.31 -14.52
C GLY A 50 7.17 -3.77 -13.17
N TYR A 51 5.87 -3.58 -13.07
CA TYR A 51 5.24 -2.92 -11.93
C TYR A 51 4.64 -3.92 -10.95
N LYS A 52 4.72 -3.60 -9.67
CA LYS A 52 3.94 -4.27 -8.62
C LYS A 52 2.73 -3.41 -8.29
N ILE A 53 1.55 -3.97 -8.44
CA ILE A 53 0.30 -3.28 -8.18
C ILE A 53 -0.38 -3.96 -6.99
N GLN A 54 -0.77 -3.15 -6.00
CA GLN A 54 -1.54 -3.60 -4.85
C GLN A 54 -2.86 -2.84 -4.80
N ILE A 55 -3.95 -3.57 -4.59
CA ILE A 55 -5.27 -3.03 -4.27
C ILE A 55 -5.54 -3.37 -2.81
N HIS A 56 -5.88 -2.36 -2.01
CA HIS A 56 -6.13 -2.52 -0.58
C HIS A 56 -7.18 -1.52 -0.09
N HIS A 57 -7.72 -1.77 1.10
CA HIS A 57 -8.67 -0.86 1.74
C HIS A 57 -7.98 0.47 2.12
N PRO A 58 -8.61 1.64 1.93
CA PRO A 58 -7.99 2.95 2.15
C PRO A 58 -7.61 3.25 3.61
N SER A 59 -8.17 2.53 4.58
CA SER A 59 -7.79 2.68 6.00
C SER A 59 -6.51 1.93 6.39
N MET A 60 -5.96 1.11 5.50
CA MET A 60 -4.78 0.28 5.76
C MET A 60 -3.55 0.80 5.02
N LEU A 61 -2.37 0.62 5.59
CA LEU A 61 -1.12 0.90 4.88
C LEU A 61 -0.84 -0.15 3.79
N PRO A 62 -0.39 0.28 2.59
CA PRO A 62 0.02 -0.64 1.54
C PRO A 62 1.23 -1.47 1.98
N ARG A 63 1.15 -2.78 1.79
CA ARG A 63 2.24 -3.75 2.02
C ARG A 63 2.55 -4.49 0.72
N VAL A 64 3.04 -3.76 -0.27
CA VAL A 64 3.31 -4.27 -1.63
C VAL A 64 4.27 -5.47 -1.59
N LYS A 65 5.17 -5.58 -0.61
CA LYS A 65 6.04 -6.76 -0.44
C LYS A 65 5.27 -8.05 -0.14
N GLN A 66 4.10 -7.96 0.50
CA GLN A 66 3.31 -9.13 0.94
C GLN A 66 2.23 -9.51 -0.06
N GLN A 67 1.48 -8.53 -0.59
CA GLN A 67 0.38 -8.77 -1.50
C GLN A 67 0.46 -7.80 -2.69
N HIS A 68 0.65 -8.35 -3.88
CA HIS A 68 0.66 -7.62 -5.14
C HIS A 68 0.44 -8.58 -6.30
N PHE A 69 -0.08 -8.06 -7.41
CA PHE A 69 0.07 -8.68 -8.72
C PHE A 69 1.06 -7.87 -9.55
N ARG A 70 1.47 -8.42 -10.69
CA ARG A 70 2.46 -7.79 -11.56
C ARG A 70 1.82 -7.32 -12.86
N LEU A 71 2.30 -6.18 -13.33
CA LEU A 71 2.12 -5.71 -14.71
C LEU A 71 3.50 -5.74 -15.37
N PRO A 72 3.79 -6.76 -16.20
CA PRO A 72 5.05 -6.85 -16.92
C PRO A 72 5.20 -5.73 -17.94
N LEU A 73 6.45 -5.54 -18.38
CA LEU A 73 6.79 -4.59 -19.44
C LEU A 73 6.14 -4.98 -20.77
N ASP A 74 5.68 -3.99 -21.54
CA ASP A 74 5.04 -4.11 -22.87
C ASP A 74 3.80 -5.00 -22.92
N GLN A 75 3.10 -5.14 -21.80
CA GLN A 75 1.90 -5.96 -21.73
C GLN A 75 0.66 -5.19 -21.26
N GLY A 76 -0.49 -5.70 -21.69
CA GLY A 76 -1.79 -5.34 -21.17
C GLY A 76 -2.22 -6.34 -20.09
N VAL A 77 -2.59 -5.84 -18.92
CA VAL A 77 -3.20 -6.64 -17.86
C VAL A 77 -4.58 -6.08 -17.54
N LEU A 78 -5.57 -6.95 -17.59
CA LEU A 78 -6.92 -6.71 -17.12
C LEU A 78 -7.06 -7.36 -15.74
N ALA A 79 -7.46 -6.57 -14.75
CA ALA A 79 -7.71 -7.02 -13.38
C ALA A 79 -9.18 -6.81 -13.03
N ALA A 80 -9.91 -7.90 -12.83
CA ALA A 80 -11.27 -7.87 -12.28
C ALA A 80 -11.20 -7.88 -10.75
N ILE A 81 -11.84 -6.89 -10.13
CA ILE A 81 -11.85 -6.73 -8.67
C ILE A 81 -13.23 -7.10 -8.14
N MET A 82 -13.25 -8.03 -7.18
CA MET A 82 -14.45 -8.37 -6.43
C MET A 82 -14.24 -8.06 -4.94
N PRO A 83 -14.96 -7.08 -4.36
CA PRO A 83 -14.91 -6.83 -2.93
C PRO A 83 -15.60 -7.98 -2.17
N SER A 84 -14.91 -8.51 -1.16
CA SER A 84 -15.43 -9.50 -0.23
C SER A 84 -15.48 -8.88 1.16
N MET A 85 -16.66 -8.88 1.78
CA MET A 85 -16.87 -8.35 3.12
C MET A 85 -17.29 -9.45 4.08
N ILE A 86 -16.67 -9.44 5.25
CA ILE A 86 -17.09 -10.22 6.41
C ILE A 86 -17.60 -9.22 7.43
N THR A 87 -18.80 -9.45 7.96
CA THR A 87 -19.39 -8.61 8.99
C THR A 87 -20.09 -9.48 10.03
N THR A 88 -20.02 -9.03 11.27
CA THR A 88 -20.74 -9.63 12.40
C THR A 88 -22.16 -9.09 12.50
N SER A 89 -23.09 -9.87 13.04
CA SER A 89 -24.45 -9.39 13.33
C SER A 89 -24.45 -8.29 14.39
N ASP A 90 -25.45 -7.40 14.34
CA ASP A 90 -25.60 -6.32 15.32
C ASP A 90 -25.86 -6.83 16.74
N ASP A 91 -26.49 -8.01 16.88
CA ASP A 91 -26.78 -8.63 18.17
C ASP A 91 -25.51 -8.90 18.97
N ILE A 92 -24.41 -9.26 18.30
CA ILE A 92 -23.16 -9.58 19.00
C ILE A 92 -22.39 -8.34 19.46
N LYS A 93 -22.80 -7.13 19.03
CA LYS A 93 -22.12 -5.88 19.37
C LYS A 93 -22.14 -5.56 20.86
N HIS A 94 -23.16 -6.03 21.58
CA HIS A 94 -23.30 -5.83 23.01
C HIS A 94 -22.42 -6.77 23.85
N TYR A 95 -21.83 -7.80 23.24
CA TYR A 95 -20.94 -8.72 23.94
C TYR A 95 -19.57 -8.10 24.13
N PRO A 96 -18.92 -8.33 25.29
CA PRO A 96 -17.58 -7.83 25.54
C PRO A 96 -16.59 -8.39 24.49
N PRO A 97 -15.57 -7.61 24.06
CA PRO A 97 -14.60 -8.02 23.04
C PRO A 97 -14.00 -9.42 23.27
N GLU A 98 -13.74 -9.77 24.53
CA GLU A 98 -13.13 -11.04 24.94
C GLU A 98 -14.00 -12.25 24.61
N ARG A 99 -15.34 -12.08 24.57
CA ARG A 99 -16.28 -13.16 24.22
C ARG A 99 -16.47 -13.31 22.72
N ARG A 100 -16.43 -12.20 21.97
CA ARG A 100 -16.60 -12.21 20.50
C ARG A 100 -15.30 -12.31 19.72
N LEU A 101 -14.16 -12.18 20.40
CA LEU A 101 -12.81 -12.34 19.84
C LEU A 101 -12.50 -11.41 18.67
N CYS A 102 -13.16 -10.25 18.59
CA CYS A 102 -12.94 -9.23 17.59
C CYS A 102 -13.21 -7.83 18.16
N LEU A 103 -12.76 -6.78 17.46
CA LEU A 103 -12.94 -5.38 17.85
C LEU A 103 -13.69 -4.57 16.77
N PHE A 104 -14.57 -3.69 17.23
CA PHE A 104 -15.14 -2.62 16.42
C PHE A 104 -14.20 -1.42 16.42
N PRO A 105 -14.20 -0.61 15.34
CA PRO A 105 -13.33 0.57 15.24
C PRO A 105 -13.44 1.57 16.39
N SER A 106 -14.60 1.65 17.06
CA SER A 106 -14.86 2.57 18.17
C SER A 106 -14.27 2.10 19.51
N GLU A 107 -13.82 0.86 19.63
CA GLU A 107 -13.44 0.24 20.90
C GLU A 107 -11.95 0.36 21.21
N ARG A 108 -11.15 0.66 20.19
CA ARG A 108 -9.72 0.90 20.34
C ARG A 108 -9.29 2.05 19.45
N SER A 109 -8.82 3.12 20.08
CA SER A 109 -8.13 4.20 19.37
C SER A 109 -6.68 3.79 19.10
N LEU A 110 -6.15 4.25 17.97
CA LEU A 110 -4.74 4.06 17.57
C LEU A 110 -4.05 5.42 17.58
N LYS A 111 -2.76 5.47 17.91
CA LYS A 111 -1.98 6.71 17.94
C LYS A 111 -1.76 7.26 16.53
N TYR A 112 -1.42 6.39 15.58
CA TYR A 112 -1.00 6.80 14.23
C TYR A 112 -2.07 6.65 13.16
N PHE A 113 -3.13 5.90 13.45
CA PHE A 113 -4.18 5.56 12.48
C PHE A 113 -5.56 6.01 12.98
N LYS A 114 -6.41 6.45 12.05
CA LYS A 114 -7.77 6.93 12.41
C LYS A 114 -8.77 5.81 12.70
N VAL A 115 -8.53 4.63 12.13
CA VAL A 115 -9.45 3.50 12.17
C VAL A 115 -8.68 2.27 12.61
N TYR A 116 -9.21 1.56 13.61
CA TYR A 116 -8.68 0.29 14.03
C TYR A 116 -8.82 -0.76 12.92
N THR A 117 -7.70 -1.39 12.61
CA THR A 117 -7.63 -2.67 11.90
C THR A 117 -6.55 -3.50 12.58
N GLN A 118 -6.63 -4.82 12.48
CA GLN A 118 -5.60 -5.69 13.03
C GLN A 118 -4.21 -5.31 12.48
N GLN A 119 -4.12 -5.02 11.19
CA GLN A 119 -2.88 -4.63 10.54
C GLN A 119 -2.32 -3.30 11.06
N ASN A 120 -3.15 -2.27 11.21
CA ASN A 120 -2.71 -0.97 11.70
C ASN A 120 -2.17 -1.07 13.12
N TYR A 121 -2.86 -1.84 13.98
CA TYR A 121 -2.41 -2.06 15.35
C TYR A 121 -1.11 -2.88 15.42
N GLN A 122 -0.92 -3.87 14.54
CA GLN A 122 0.34 -4.60 14.44
C GLN A 122 1.51 -3.67 14.06
N ILE A 123 1.28 -2.73 13.13
CA ILE A 123 2.30 -1.76 12.72
C ILE A 123 2.66 -0.84 13.90
N GLU A 124 1.66 -0.27 14.57
CA GLU A 124 1.87 0.57 15.75
C GLU A 124 2.58 -0.17 16.89
N CYS A 125 2.18 -1.41 17.18
CA CYS A 125 2.81 -2.22 18.21
C CYS A 125 4.27 -2.53 17.86
N LYS A 126 4.55 -2.87 16.59
CA LYS A 126 5.92 -3.10 16.12
C LYS A 126 6.75 -1.82 16.21
N THR A 127 6.19 -0.67 15.87
CA THR A 127 6.87 0.63 15.97
C THR A 127 7.21 0.96 17.41
N ASN A 128 6.25 0.87 18.33
CA ASN A 128 6.49 1.13 19.75
C ASN A 128 7.57 0.21 20.31
N PHE A 129 7.52 -1.09 19.98
CA PHE A 129 8.54 -2.04 20.37
C PHE A 129 9.94 -1.71 19.80
N THR A 130 10.00 -1.25 18.56
CA THR A 130 11.28 -0.88 17.90
C THR A 130 11.89 0.37 18.55
N VAL A 131 11.07 1.36 18.88
CA VAL A 131 11.49 2.55 19.63
C VAL A 131 11.98 2.18 21.03
N GLU A 132 11.25 1.34 21.76
CA GLU A 132 11.66 0.87 23.10
C GLU A 132 13.01 0.14 23.09
N MET A 133 13.27 -0.67 22.07
CA MET A 133 14.46 -1.53 22.01
C MET A 133 15.70 -0.82 21.48
N CYS A 134 15.55 0.03 20.46
CA CYS A 134 16.68 0.55 19.69
C CYS A 134 16.69 2.08 19.54
N ASP A 135 15.66 2.76 20.06
CA ASP A 135 15.45 4.21 19.90
C ASP A 135 15.50 4.65 18.43
N CYS A 136 14.92 3.82 17.54
CA CYS A 136 14.86 4.08 16.11
C CYS A 136 13.54 3.58 15.48
N VAL A 137 13.26 4.04 14.26
CA VAL A 137 12.10 3.62 13.46
C VAL A 137 12.54 3.29 12.03
N ASP A 138 11.86 2.32 11.41
CA ASP A 138 12.07 1.98 10.00
C ASP A 138 11.31 2.96 9.09
N PHE A 139 11.68 3.07 7.81
CA PHE A 139 11.17 4.09 6.89
C PHE A 139 9.63 4.07 6.70
N TYR A 140 9.00 2.90 6.84
CA TYR A 140 7.55 2.73 6.70
C TYR A 140 6.80 2.83 8.04
N MET A 141 7.51 2.85 9.16
CA MET A 141 6.90 2.91 10.47
C MET A 141 6.37 4.33 10.71
N PRO A 142 5.16 4.48 11.27
CA PRO A 142 4.63 5.79 11.57
C PRO A 142 5.43 6.46 12.70
N GLN A 143 5.67 7.77 12.57
CA GLN A 143 6.38 8.57 13.58
C GLN A 143 5.63 9.88 13.81
N ASP A 144 5.73 10.44 15.02
CA ASP A 144 5.23 11.77 15.29
C ASP A 144 6.12 12.80 14.57
N LEU A 145 5.54 13.60 13.67
CA LEU A 145 6.26 14.64 12.90
C LEU A 145 6.92 15.72 13.78
N LEU A 146 6.62 15.73 15.08
CA LEU A 146 7.16 16.65 16.08
C LEU A 146 8.46 16.16 16.74
N SER A 147 8.88 14.92 16.47
CA SER A 147 10.20 14.42 16.86
C SER A 147 11.26 15.12 16.00
N GLN A 148 11.91 16.10 16.58
CA GLN A 148 12.94 16.95 15.98
C GLN A 148 14.04 16.13 15.27
N GLY A 149 14.38 16.51 14.04
CA GLY A 149 15.66 16.18 13.41
C GLY A 149 15.72 14.86 12.66
N ILE A 150 15.24 14.88 11.40
CA ILE A 150 15.45 13.80 10.42
C ILE A 150 16.96 13.59 10.11
N GLU A 151 17.84 14.53 10.48
CA GLU A 151 19.23 14.53 10.02
C GLU A 151 20.18 13.59 10.78
N ASN A 152 19.89 13.14 12.01
CA ASN A 152 20.91 12.45 12.82
C ASN A 152 20.50 11.10 13.46
N GLN A 153 19.29 10.59 13.20
CA GLN A 153 18.83 9.30 13.77
C GLN A 153 18.41 8.25 12.73
N LEU A 154 18.93 8.34 11.51
CA LEU A 154 18.94 7.20 10.58
C LEU A 154 19.98 6.16 11.05
N ARG A 155 19.72 5.52 12.19
CA ARG A 155 20.40 4.26 12.49
C ARG A 155 19.88 3.23 11.51
N LEU A 156 20.79 2.59 10.78
CA LEU A 156 20.43 1.47 9.92
C LEU A 156 19.73 0.44 10.80
N TYR A 157 18.43 0.22 10.57
CA TYR A 157 17.72 -0.86 11.22
C TYR A 157 18.24 -2.17 10.64
N GLU A 158 19.26 -2.75 11.27
CA GLU A 158 19.88 -4.02 10.89
C GLU A 158 19.00 -5.23 11.26
N GLY A 159 17.76 -4.98 11.70
CA GLY A 159 16.86 -5.96 12.28
C GLY A 159 16.95 -5.99 13.79
N LEU A 160 15.94 -6.57 14.44
CA LEU A 160 16.07 -6.92 15.85
C LEU A 160 17.21 -7.95 15.97
N PRO A 161 18.14 -7.79 16.93
CA PRO A 161 19.14 -8.82 17.17
C PRO A 161 18.42 -10.15 17.41
N PRO A 162 18.95 -11.28 16.91
CA PRO A 162 18.35 -12.60 17.05
C PRO A 162 18.46 -13.14 18.48
N GLU A 163 18.37 -12.27 19.50
CA GLU A 163 18.04 -12.73 20.83
C GLU A 163 16.67 -13.40 20.76
N ASP A 164 16.66 -14.72 20.97
CA ASP A 164 15.56 -15.68 20.75
C ASP A 164 14.22 -15.35 21.44
N ASN A 165 14.11 -14.20 22.12
CA ASN A 165 12.92 -13.76 22.83
C ASN A 165 12.38 -12.38 22.42
N ALA A 166 13.02 -11.60 21.55
CA ALA A 166 12.52 -10.26 21.21
C ALA A 166 11.17 -10.32 20.46
N ALA A 167 11.09 -11.17 19.43
CA ALA A 167 9.85 -11.39 18.69
C ALA A 167 8.75 -12.02 19.58
N TYR A 168 9.12 -12.91 20.50
CA TYR A 168 8.21 -13.52 21.46
C TYR A 168 7.70 -12.53 22.51
N ARG A 169 8.56 -11.66 23.05
CA ARG A 169 8.17 -10.57 23.97
C ARG A 169 7.24 -9.57 23.29
N MET A 170 7.51 -9.25 22.03
CA MET A 170 6.63 -8.43 21.20
C MET A 170 5.26 -9.10 21.03
N SER A 171 5.21 -10.38 20.65
CA SER A 171 3.94 -11.09 20.43
C SER A 171 3.11 -11.22 21.71
N GLN A 172 3.74 -11.41 22.86
CA GLN A 172 3.08 -11.46 24.18
C GLN A 172 2.45 -10.11 24.59
N ARG A 173 3.04 -8.99 24.17
CA ARG A 173 2.53 -7.64 24.51
C ARG A 173 1.44 -7.15 23.55
N CYS A 174 1.47 -7.58 22.28
CA CYS A 174 0.53 -7.13 21.27
C CYS A 174 -0.77 -7.96 21.28
N ASN A 175 -1.82 -7.51 21.99
CA ASN A 175 -3.15 -8.13 21.92
C ASN A 175 -3.89 -7.73 20.62
N CYS A 176 -3.45 -8.29 19.50
CA CYS A 176 -3.94 -8.02 18.13
C CYS A 176 -5.19 -8.83 17.79
N MET A 177 -6.35 -8.45 18.35
CA MET A 177 -7.63 -9.02 17.92
C MET A 177 -7.98 -8.61 16.48
N PRO A 178 -8.70 -9.44 15.71
CA PRO A 178 -9.21 -9.06 14.40
C PRO A 178 -10.31 -8.01 14.51
N GLU A 179 -10.55 -7.23 13.46
CA GLU A 179 -11.76 -6.42 13.35
C GLU A 179 -13.02 -7.27 13.14
N CYS A 180 -14.16 -6.84 13.69
CA CYS A 180 -15.44 -7.54 13.51
C CYS A 180 -16.05 -7.36 12.11
N THR A 181 -15.66 -6.29 11.41
CA THR A 181 -16.05 -6.06 10.03
C THR A 181 -14.81 -5.77 9.22
N SER A 182 -14.53 -6.60 8.21
CA SER A 182 -13.39 -6.47 7.33
C SER A 182 -13.82 -6.50 5.86
N MET A 183 -13.05 -5.80 5.03
CA MET A 183 -13.22 -5.78 3.58
C MET A 183 -11.90 -6.16 2.92
N THR A 184 -11.96 -7.16 2.05
CA THR A 184 -10.84 -7.62 1.24
C THR A 184 -11.21 -7.57 -0.24
N TYR A 185 -10.21 -7.62 -1.12
CA TYR A 185 -10.41 -7.59 -2.57
C TYR A 185 -9.86 -8.87 -3.18
N ILE A 186 -10.73 -9.64 -3.81
CA ILE A 186 -10.35 -10.77 -4.65
C ILE A 186 -10.04 -10.18 -6.03
N ILE A 187 -8.91 -10.58 -6.59
CA ILE A 187 -8.40 -10.04 -7.86
C ILE A 187 -8.18 -11.20 -8.81
N GLU A 188 -8.85 -11.13 -9.97
CA GLU A 188 -8.63 -12.06 -11.08
C GLU A 188 -7.96 -11.31 -12.21
N THR A 189 -6.81 -11.81 -12.67
CA THR A 189 -6.01 -11.14 -13.69
C THR A 189 -5.98 -11.93 -14.99
N SER A 190 -6.18 -11.24 -16.11
CA SER A 190 -5.93 -11.74 -17.46
C SER A 190 -4.86 -10.87 -18.12
N GLN A 191 -3.96 -11.49 -18.87
CA GLN A 191 -2.85 -10.82 -19.53
C GLN A 191 -2.90 -11.07 -21.04
N ALA A 192 -2.55 -10.05 -21.82
CA ALA A 192 -2.41 -10.14 -23.26
C ALA A 192 -1.29 -9.21 -23.77
N ASP A 193 -0.73 -9.56 -24.92
CA ASP A 193 0.20 -8.68 -25.63
C ASP A 193 -0.56 -7.45 -26.13
N TRP A 194 0.05 -6.28 -25.99
CA TRP A 194 -0.55 -5.02 -26.39
C TRP A 194 0.31 -4.31 -27.44
N ASP A 195 -0.16 -4.32 -28.69
CA ASP A 195 0.48 -3.57 -29.79
C ASP A 195 0.17 -2.06 -29.67
N TRP A 196 0.80 -1.44 -28.68
CA TRP A 196 0.68 -0.02 -28.39
C TRP A 196 1.30 0.82 -29.51
N VAL A 197 2.32 0.32 -30.19
CA VAL A 197 3.00 1.02 -31.30
C VAL A 197 2.00 1.32 -32.41
N ARG A 198 1.28 0.31 -32.91
CA ARG A 198 0.23 0.52 -33.91
C ARG A 198 -0.94 1.32 -33.37
N LYS A 199 -1.26 1.19 -32.08
CA LYS A 199 -2.35 1.94 -31.45
C LYS A 199 -2.07 3.45 -31.40
N PHE A 200 -0.83 3.85 -31.12
CA PHE A 200 -0.43 5.25 -30.93
C PHE A 200 0.28 5.88 -32.12
N GLN A 201 0.55 5.14 -33.21
CA GLN A 201 1.19 5.68 -34.41
C GLN A 201 0.50 6.92 -35.03
N PHE A 202 -0.79 7.14 -34.72
CA PHE A 202 -1.56 8.30 -35.19
C PHE A 202 -1.81 9.36 -34.10
N ASP A 203 -1.35 9.14 -32.88
CA ASP A 203 -1.53 10.08 -31.77
C ASP A 203 -0.41 11.14 -31.80
N ARG A 204 -0.77 12.38 -32.11
CA ARG A 204 0.20 13.49 -32.21
C ARG A 204 0.90 13.80 -30.88
N ASN A 205 0.29 13.44 -29.74
CA ASN A 205 0.89 13.61 -28.41
C ASN A 205 1.86 12.46 -28.05
N ALA A 206 1.81 11.35 -28.77
CA ALA A 206 2.69 10.20 -28.59
C ALA A 206 3.97 10.29 -29.45
N SER A 207 4.20 11.41 -30.13
CA SER A 207 5.34 11.67 -31.03
C SER A 207 6.72 11.61 -30.36
N ASN A 208 6.77 11.57 -29.03
CA ASN A 208 8.01 11.44 -28.23
C ASN A 208 8.25 10.02 -27.68
N LEU A 209 7.44 9.01 -28.03
CA LEU A 209 7.69 7.63 -27.65
C LEU A 209 8.82 7.05 -28.53
N ASN A 210 10.03 7.02 -27.98
CA ASN A 210 11.19 6.41 -28.63
C ASN A 210 11.06 4.87 -28.61
N LYS A 211 11.81 4.19 -29.49
CA LYS A 211 11.91 2.71 -29.50
C LYS A 211 12.43 2.10 -28.19
N SER A 212 12.97 2.92 -27.28
CA SER A 212 13.52 2.52 -25.98
C SER A 212 12.52 2.70 -24.83
N THR A 213 11.22 2.83 -25.14
CA THR A 213 10.17 3.06 -24.15
C THR A 213 9.23 1.86 -24.12
N TYR A 214 8.99 1.32 -22.93
CA TYR A 214 7.98 0.30 -22.68
C TYR A 214 6.66 0.98 -22.33
N VAL A 215 5.55 0.51 -22.90
CA VAL A 215 4.21 1.05 -22.62
C VAL A 215 3.31 -0.07 -22.13
N ASN A 216 2.77 0.13 -20.92
CA ASN A 216 2.03 -0.89 -20.19
C ASN A 216 0.60 -0.42 -19.97
N LEU A 217 -0.36 -1.31 -20.16
CA LEU A 217 -1.78 -1.02 -19.96
C LEU A 217 -2.31 -1.83 -18.78
N LEU A 218 -2.85 -1.14 -17.79
CA LEU A 218 -3.63 -1.74 -16.73
C LEU A 218 -5.09 -1.32 -16.88
N THR A 219 -5.98 -2.30 -17.02
CA THR A 219 -7.42 -2.09 -17.03
C THR A 219 -8.03 -2.75 -15.79
N ILE A 220 -8.64 -1.97 -14.92
CA ILE A 220 -9.31 -2.45 -13.72
C ILE A 220 -10.81 -2.47 -13.95
N LEU A 221 -11.40 -3.67 -13.93
CA LEU A 221 -12.84 -3.87 -13.89
C LEU A 221 -13.32 -3.81 -12.44
N LYS A 222 -14.39 -3.06 -12.23
CA LYS A 222 -15.05 -2.83 -10.93
C LYS A 222 -16.47 -3.34 -10.97
#